data_AF-A0A7V4FZE6-F1
#
_entry.id   AF-A0A7V4FZE6-F1
#
_cell.length_a   1.000
_cell.length_b   1.000
_cell.length_c   1.000
_cell.angle_alpha   90.00
_cell.angle_beta   90.00
_cell.angle_gamma   90.00
#
_symmetry.space_group_name_H-M   'P 1'
#
loop_
_entity.id
_entity.type
_entity.pdbx_description
1 polymer ?
#
loop_
_entity_poly.entity_id
_entity_poly.type
_entity_poly.pdbx_seq_one_letter_code
_entity_poly.pdbx_strand_id
1 'polypeptide(L)'
;MRPRPNRLVVNVQPDEGISLRFEGKIPGLGLHIQSAVLDFDYRQQFSAEPFEAYATLLLEAIRGNQSHFKDRFEIEAAWRIVMPILEYWRDHPGIGLSTYPAGSWGPAAADELIKPHGPWRNPETVVSRAEPTAGSVFDLPP
;
A
#
# COMPACT_ATOMS: atom_id res chain seq x y z
N MET A 1 -4.95 26.32 -9.12
CA MET A 1 -4.85 25.32 -8.02
C MET A 1 -4.73 23.96 -8.68
N ARG A 2 -3.65 23.21 -8.47
CA ARG A 2 -3.56 21.83 -8.99
C ARG A 2 -4.36 20.92 -8.05
N PRO A 3 -5.37 20.18 -8.55
CA PRO A 3 -6.11 19.24 -7.70
C PRO A 3 -5.14 18.19 -7.15
N ARG A 4 -5.39 17.73 -5.92
CA ARG A 4 -4.56 16.66 -5.34
C ARG A 4 -4.78 15.39 -6.18
N PRO A 5 -3.73 14.59 -6.45
CA PRO A 5 -3.90 13.34 -7.19
C PRO A 5 -4.80 12.38 -6.41
N ASN A 6 -5.73 11.75 -7.12
CA ASN A 6 -6.51 10.64 -6.57
C ASN A 6 -5.56 9.52 -6.13
N ARG A 7 -5.95 8.78 -5.10
CA ARG A 7 -5.10 7.72 -4.53
C ARG A 7 -5.90 6.46 -4.29
N LEU A 8 -5.47 5.37 -4.93
CA LEU A 8 -5.91 4.02 -4.63
C LEU A 8 -4.88 3.35 -3.73
N VAL A 9 -5.32 2.87 -2.58
CA VAL A 9 -4.53 2.08 -1.64
C VAL A 9 -5.10 0.67 -1.61
N VAL A 10 -4.27 -0.31 -1.93
CA VAL A 10 -4.60 -1.73 -1.76
C VAL A 10 -3.73 -2.25 -0.62
N ASN A 11 -4.35 -2.46 0.53
CA ASN A 11 -3.68 -3.05 1.68
C ASN A 11 -3.75 -4.57 1.54
N VAL A 12 -2.59 -5.21 1.45
CA VAL A 12 -2.50 -6.67 1.41
C VAL A 12 -2.51 -7.23 2.82
N GLN A 13 -1.68 -6.70 3.74
CA GLN A 13 -1.62 -7.08 5.16
C GLN A 13 -0.98 -5.96 6.02
N PRO A 14 -1.17 -5.96 7.36
CA PRO A 14 -2.32 -6.53 8.06
C PRO A 14 -3.56 -5.66 7.80
N ASP A 15 -4.76 -6.24 7.87
CA ASP A 15 -6.03 -5.57 7.51
C ASP A 15 -6.21 -5.38 6.00
N GLU A 16 -6.56 -6.48 5.34
CA GLU A 16 -6.90 -6.55 3.92
C GLU A 16 -8.02 -5.54 3.59
N GLY A 17 -7.75 -4.65 2.65
CA GLY A 17 -8.71 -3.60 2.32
C GLY A 17 -8.31 -2.75 1.13
N ILE A 18 -9.27 -1.96 0.66
CA ILE A 18 -9.10 -1.04 -0.47
C ILE A 18 -9.65 0.33 -0.08
N SER A 19 -8.83 1.37 -0.21
CA SER A 19 -9.24 2.77 0.01
C SER A 19 -8.99 3.60 -1.24
N LEU A 20 -10.01 4.32 -1.72
CA LEU A 20 -9.91 5.29 -2.82
C LEU A 20 -10.21 6.70 -2.30
N ARG A 21 -9.22 7.58 -2.35
CA ARG A 21 -9.37 9.01 -2.09
C ARG A 21 -9.48 9.79 -3.39
N PHE A 22 -10.50 10.63 -3.51
CA PHE A 22 -10.71 11.49 -4.67
C PHE A 22 -11.40 12.81 -4.29
N GLU A 23 -11.32 13.79 -5.18
CA GLU A 23 -11.98 15.08 -5.01
C GLU A 23 -13.38 15.05 -5.66
N GLY A 24 -14.41 15.46 -4.91
CA GLY A 24 -15.81 15.50 -5.35
C GLY A 24 -16.46 16.84 -5.04
N LYS A 25 -17.52 17.17 -5.80
CA LYS A 25 -18.32 18.38 -5.54
C LYS A 25 -19.20 18.17 -4.31
N ILE A 26 -19.21 19.15 -3.40
CA ILE A 26 -20.18 19.19 -2.30
C ILE A 26 -21.56 19.57 -2.87
N PRO A 27 -22.63 18.80 -2.60
CA PRO A 27 -23.99 19.20 -2.97
C PRO A 27 -24.36 20.57 -2.35
N GLY A 28 -24.79 21.53 -3.16
CA GLY A 28 -25.13 22.88 -2.70
C GLY A 28 -25.05 23.94 -3.80
N LEU A 29 -25.36 25.19 -3.42
CA LEU A 29 -25.16 26.37 -4.26
C LEU A 29 -23.69 26.79 -4.19
N GLY A 30 -22.99 26.71 -5.32
CA GLY A 30 -21.56 27.03 -5.41
C GLY A 30 -20.71 25.87 -5.95
N LEU A 31 -19.47 26.19 -6.32
CA LEU A 31 -18.46 25.21 -6.75
C LEU A 31 -17.45 25.01 -5.62
N HIS A 32 -17.81 24.16 -4.66
CA HIS A 32 -16.93 23.72 -3.59
C HIS A 32 -16.56 22.26 -3.81
N ILE A 33 -15.25 21.99 -3.82
CA ILE A 33 -14.67 20.65 -4.00
C ILE A 33 -14.12 20.19 -2.65
N GLN A 34 -14.43 18.97 -2.25
CA GLN A 34 -13.92 18.34 -1.02
C GLN A 34 -13.35 16.96 -1.32
N SER A 35 -12.37 16.53 -0.52
CA SER A 35 -11.87 15.17 -0.58
C SER A 35 -12.89 14.20 0.02
N ALA A 36 -13.26 13.17 -0.74
CA ALA A 36 -14.03 12.03 -0.29
C ALA A 36 -13.14 10.77 -0.23
N VAL A 37 -13.54 9.79 0.57
CA VAL A 37 -12.88 8.49 0.71
C VAL A 37 -13.92 7.39 0.56
N LEU A 38 -13.66 6.43 -0.32
CA LEU A 38 -14.33 5.14 -0.34
C LEU A 38 -13.41 4.15 0.35
N ASP A 39 -13.94 3.42 1.32
CA ASP A 39 -13.17 2.48 2.15
C ASP A 39 -13.85 1.12 2.15
N PHE A 40 -13.06 0.06 2.02
CA PHE A 40 -13.47 -1.33 2.04
C PHE A 40 -12.53 -2.12 2.94
N ASP A 41 -13.08 -2.77 3.96
CA ASP A 41 -12.36 -3.57 4.94
C ASP A 41 -12.90 -5.01 4.89
N TYR A 42 -12.05 -5.98 4.53
CA TYR A 42 -12.45 -7.37 4.36
C TYR A 42 -12.95 -7.99 5.67
N ARG A 43 -12.31 -7.67 6.81
CA ARG A 43 -12.66 -8.26 8.13
C ARG A 43 -14.01 -7.73 8.62
N GLN A 44 -14.32 -6.47 8.34
CA GLN A 44 -15.62 -5.90 8.68
C GLN A 44 -16.74 -6.43 7.77
N GLN A 45 -16.48 -6.60 6.48
CA GLN A 45 -17.49 -7.05 5.53
C GLN A 45 -17.76 -8.56 5.60
N PHE A 46 -16.72 -9.35 5.83
CA PHE A 46 -16.81 -10.81 5.85
C PHE A 46 -16.32 -11.34 7.19
N SER A 47 -17.21 -11.98 7.95
CA SER A 47 -16.87 -12.66 9.22
C SER A 47 -16.06 -13.95 9.04
N ALA A 48 -15.26 -14.05 7.97
CA ALA A 48 -14.48 -15.24 7.64
C ALA A 48 -12.99 -14.95 7.84
N GLU A 49 -12.30 -15.86 8.52
CA GLU A 49 -10.84 -15.82 8.56
C GLU A 49 -10.29 -16.12 7.16
N PRO A 50 -9.36 -15.31 6.63
CA PRO A 50 -8.73 -15.59 5.35
C PRO A 50 -8.01 -16.95 5.40
N PHE A 51 -8.07 -17.70 4.31
CA PHE A 51 -7.31 -18.93 4.19
C PHE A 51 -5.81 -18.63 4.25
N GLU A 52 -5.08 -19.50 4.92
CA GLU A 52 -3.64 -19.47 4.94
C GLU A 52 -3.08 -19.57 3.50
N ALA A 53 -2.02 -18.81 3.22
CA ALA A 53 -1.52 -18.61 1.87
C ALA A 53 -1.11 -19.93 1.20
N TYR A 54 -0.42 -20.83 1.93
CA TYR A 54 -0.02 -22.13 1.39
C TYR A 54 -1.19 -23.09 1.19
N ALA A 55 -2.20 -23.09 2.07
CA ALA A 55 -3.40 -23.90 1.89
C ALA A 55 -4.09 -23.61 0.53
N THR A 56 -4.18 -22.34 0.16
CA THR A 56 -4.72 -21.91 -1.13
C THR A 56 -3.85 -22.40 -2.29
N LEU A 57 -2.53 -22.22 -2.21
CA LEU A 57 -1.60 -22.66 -3.27
C LEU A 57 -1.62 -24.19 -3.46
N LEU A 58 -1.68 -24.96 -2.38
CA LEU A 58 -1.76 -26.43 -2.45
C LEU A 58 -3.07 -26.89 -3.10
N LEU A 59 -4.20 -26.25 -2.75
CA LEU A 59 -5.48 -26.55 -3.37
C LEU A 59 -5.45 -26.30 -4.89
N GLU A 60 -4.90 -25.16 -5.32
CA GLU A 60 -4.79 -24.83 -6.74
C GLU A 60 -3.83 -25.78 -7.48
N ALA A 61 -2.74 -26.22 -6.84
CA ALA A 61 -1.85 -27.25 -7.38
C ALA A 61 -2.56 -28.59 -7.60
N ILE A 62 -3.37 -29.04 -6.63
CA ILE A 62 -4.17 -30.28 -6.74
C ILE A 62 -5.19 -30.16 -7.87
N ARG A 63 -5.78 -28.98 -8.05
CA ARG A 63 -6.73 -28.69 -9.14
C ARG A 63 -6.06 -28.53 -10.51
N GLY A 64 -4.73 -28.51 -10.57
CA GLY A 64 -3.99 -28.24 -11.80
C GLY A 64 -4.15 -26.80 -12.31
N ASN A 65 -4.56 -25.86 -11.45
CA ASN A 65 -4.69 -24.45 -11.82
C ASN A 65 -3.35 -23.72 -11.61
N GLN A 66 -2.76 -23.24 -12.71
CA GLN A 66 -1.45 -22.57 -12.70
C GLN A 66 -1.53 -21.06 -12.48
N SER A 67 -2.72 -20.47 -12.35
CA SER A 67 -2.89 -19.00 -12.31
C SER A 67 -2.20 -18.29 -11.14
N HIS A 68 -1.90 -19.02 -10.05
CA HIS A 68 -1.19 -18.49 -8.88
C HIS A 68 0.31 -18.80 -8.87
N PHE A 69 0.80 -19.47 -9.91
CA PHE A 69 2.21 -19.84 -10.03
C PHE A 69 2.90 -18.97 -11.07
N LYS A 70 4.18 -18.70 -10.84
CA LYS A 70 5.01 -17.92 -11.75
C LYS A 70 5.47 -18.79 -12.91
N ASP A 71 5.34 -18.28 -14.12
CA ASP A 71 5.85 -18.95 -15.31
C ASP A 71 7.38 -18.81 -15.39
N ARG A 72 8.03 -19.74 -16.11
CA ARG A 72 9.49 -19.73 -16.32
C ARG A 72 9.98 -18.40 -16.91
N PHE A 73 9.23 -17.83 -17.85
CA PHE A 73 9.65 -16.60 -18.52
C PHE A 73 9.57 -15.39 -17.58
N GLU A 74 8.59 -15.38 -16.67
CA GLU A 74 8.48 -14.35 -15.64
C GLU A 74 9.67 -14.43 -14.67
N ILE A 75 10.06 -15.65 -14.27
CA ILE A 75 11.21 -15.88 -13.39
C ILE A 75 12.52 -15.45 -14.07
N GLU A 76 12.75 -15.84 -15.32
CA GLU A 76 13.94 -15.43 -16.08
C GLU A 76 14.01 -13.91 -16.26
N ALA A 77 12.87 -13.25 -16.52
CA ALA A 77 12.81 -11.80 -16.64
C ALA A 77 13.11 -11.10 -15.30
N ALA A 78 12.58 -11.61 -14.18
CA ALA A 78 12.88 -11.09 -12.85
C ALA A 78 14.39 -11.18 -12.55
N TRP A 79 15.01 -12.32 -12.85
CA TRP A 79 16.46 -12.49 -12.68
C TRP A 79 17.26 -11.54 -13.57
N ARG A 80 16.87 -11.34 -14.84
CA ARG A 80 17.54 -10.37 -15.72
C ARG A 80 17.55 -8.94 -15.17
N ILE A 81 16.54 -8.56 -14.38
CA ILE A 81 16.47 -7.24 -13.73
C ILE A 81 17.37 -7.18 -12.50
N VAL A 82 17.38 -8.23 -11.67
CA VAL A 82 18.10 -8.23 -10.38
C VAL A 82 19.59 -8.55 -10.53
N MET A 83 19.97 -9.38 -11.51
CA MET A 83 21.34 -9.86 -11.69
C MET A 83 22.38 -8.73 -11.81
N PRO A 84 22.18 -7.67 -12.64
CA PRO A 84 23.16 -6.59 -12.75
C PRO A 84 23.42 -5.87 -11.42
N ILE A 85 22.41 -5.77 -10.55
CA ILE A 85 22.54 -5.14 -9.22
C ILE A 85 23.43 -6.00 -8.32
N LEU A 86 23.19 -7.32 -8.32
CA LEU A 86 23.95 -8.28 -7.52
C LEU A 86 25.42 -8.39 -7.98
N GLU A 87 25.64 -8.44 -9.30
CA GLU A 87 26.99 -8.47 -9.89
C GLU A 87 27.76 -7.20 -9.55
N TYR A 88 27.11 -6.04 -9.66
CA TYR A 88 27.72 -4.76 -9.29
C TYR A 88 28.14 -4.72 -7.81
N TRP A 89 27.29 -5.19 -6.90
CA TRP A 89 27.63 -5.28 -5.47
C TRP A 89 28.77 -6.25 -5.18
N ARG A 90 28.80 -7.40 -5.86
CA ARG A 90 29.88 -8.38 -5.72
C ARG A 90 31.23 -7.80 -6.16
N ASP A 91 31.24 -7.08 -7.27
CA ASP A 91 32.47 -6.59 -7.89
C ASP A 91 32.98 -5.28 -7.22
N HIS A 92 32.16 -4.63 -6.39
CA HIS A 92 32.49 -3.38 -5.69
C HIS A 92 32.23 -3.47 -4.18
N PRO A 93 33.01 -4.26 -3.43
CA PRO A 93 32.82 -4.44 -1.98
C PRO A 93 33.01 -3.14 -1.17
N GLY A 94 33.61 -2.11 -1.76
CA GLY A 94 33.79 -0.80 -1.14
C GLY A 94 32.58 0.14 -1.22
N ILE A 95 31.52 -0.24 -1.93
CA ILE A 95 30.27 0.53 -1.97
C ILE A 95 29.56 0.32 -0.64
N GLY A 96 29.64 1.32 0.23
CA GLY A 96 29.08 1.26 1.57
C GLY A 96 27.57 1.04 1.58
N LEU A 97 27.10 0.21 2.50
CA LEU A 97 25.67 0.02 2.76
C LEU A 97 25.13 1.20 3.58
N SER A 98 24.01 1.77 3.15
CA SER A 98 23.32 2.78 3.93
C SER A 98 22.68 2.15 5.17
N THR A 99 23.02 2.67 6.35
CA THR A 99 22.46 2.20 7.62
C THR A 99 21.25 3.03 8.04
N TYR A 100 20.37 2.44 8.84
CA TYR A 100 19.21 3.13 9.42
C TYR A 100 18.88 2.58 10.81
N PRO A 101 18.28 3.38 11.70
CA PRO A 101 17.86 2.91 13.02
C PRO A 101 16.77 1.83 12.92
N ALA A 102 16.81 0.84 13.81
CA ALA A 102 15.74 -0.15 13.93
C ALA A 102 14.39 0.54 14.24
N GLY A 103 13.32 0.11 13.58
CA GLY A 103 11.98 0.69 13.70
C GLY A 103 11.74 1.95 12.83
N SER A 104 12.77 2.46 12.14
CA SER A 104 12.58 3.49 11.12
C SER A 104 12.17 2.89 9.77
N TRP A 105 11.70 3.74 8.85
CA TRP A 105 11.27 3.35 7.50
C TRP A 105 12.43 3.06 6.52
N GLY A 106 13.68 3.30 6.92
CA GLY A 106 14.85 3.09 6.08
C GLY A 106 15.83 4.27 6.12
N PRO A 107 16.89 4.24 5.30
CA PRO A 107 17.90 5.29 5.23
C PRO A 107 17.39 6.52 4.46
N ALA A 108 17.93 7.70 4.76
CA ALA A 108 17.60 8.95 4.06
C ALA A 108 17.84 8.88 2.53
N ALA A 109 18.76 8.03 2.08
CA ALA A 109 19.00 7.78 0.66
C ALA A 109 17.75 7.24 -0.07
N ALA A 110 16.90 6.47 0.62
CA ALA A 110 15.65 5.96 0.05
C ALA A 110 14.59 7.07 -0.15
N ASP A 111 14.57 8.07 0.73
CA ASP A 111 13.69 9.24 0.60
C ASP A 111 14.15 10.15 -0.53
N GLU A 112 15.46 10.39 -0.66
CA GLU A 112 16.01 11.20 -1.75
C GLU A 112 15.82 10.53 -3.12
N LEU A 113 15.85 9.20 -3.20
CA LEU A 113 15.59 8.45 -4.43
C LEU A 113 14.17 8.69 -4.97
N ILE A 114 13.15 8.72 -4.09
CA ILE A 114 11.75 8.82 -4.52
C ILE A 114 11.28 10.27 -4.69
N LYS A 115 11.95 11.23 -4.06
CA LYS A 115 11.58 12.66 -4.01
C LYS A 115 11.12 13.29 -5.34
N PRO A 116 11.74 13.00 -6.51
CA PRO A 116 11.25 13.50 -7.80
C PRO A 116 9.86 12.98 -8.20
N HIS A 117 9.48 11.82 -7.68
CA HIS A 117 8.21 11.13 -7.93
C HIS A 117 7.16 11.36 -6.82
N GLY A 118 7.55 12.01 -5.72
CA GLY A 118 6.72 12.26 -4.54
C GLY A 118 7.22 11.49 -3.31
N PRO A 119 6.67 11.78 -2.11
CA PRO A 119 7.09 11.11 -0.89
C PRO A 119 6.53 9.68 -0.80
N TRP A 120 7.21 8.82 -0.06
CA TRP A 120 6.69 7.50 0.32
C TRP A 120 5.37 7.61 1.07
N ARG A 121 4.46 6.65 0.81
CA ARG A 121 3.30 6.41 1.67
C ARG A 121 3.62 5.27 2.60
N ASN A 122 4.03 5.61 3.79
CA ASN A 122 4.24 4.63 4.85
C ASN A 122 2.89 4.27 5.48
N PRO A 123 2.58 2.99 5.71
CA PRO A 123 1.38 2.62 6.43
C PRO A 123 1.46 3.17 7.85
N GLU A 124 0.37 3.78 8.32
CA GLU A 124 0.26 4.23 9.69
C GLU A 124 0.24 2.99 10.60
N THR A 125 1.04 2.99 11.65
CA THR A 125 0.94 1.95 12.68
C THR A 125 -0.47 1.98 13.25
N VAL A 126 -1.04 0.79 13.53
CA VAL A 126 -2.43 0.55 13.99
C VAL A 126 -2.88 1.50 15.12
N VAL A 127 -1.94 2.07 15.88
CA VAL A 127 -2.17 3.07 16.93
C VAL A 127 -2.85 4.36 16.43
N SER A 128 -2.75 4.71 15.13
CA SER A 128 -3.28 5.96 14.56
C SER A 128 -4.77 5.92 14.18
N ARG A 129 -5.37 4.73 14.03
CA ARG A 129 -6.75 4.60 13.53
C ARG A 129 -7.83 4.87 14.61
N ALA A 130 -7.40 5.11 15.85
CA ALA A 130 -8.27 5.37 16.99
C ALA A 130 -8.19 6.83 17.47
N GLU A 131 -8.55 7.78 16.61
CA GLU A 131 -9.13 9.03 17.10
C GLU A 131 -10.59 9.08 16.64
N PRO A 132 -11.56 9.10 17.58
CA PRO A 132 -12.94 9.37 17.20
C PRO A 132 -12.98 10.80 16.68
N THR A 133 -13.56 11.00 15.50
CA THR A 133 -13.95 12.31 14.99
C THR A 133 -14.87 12.96 16.01
N ALA A 134 -14.30 13.74 16.93
CA ALA A 134 -15.04 14.62 17.82
C ALA A 134 -15.66 15.71 16.96
N GLY A 135 -16.92 15.49 16.62
CA GLY A 135 -17.73 16.36 15.77
C GLY A 135 -19.12 15.79 15.61
N SER A 136 -19.81 15.57 16.73
CA SER A 136 -21.26 15.38 16.73
C SER A 136 -21.91 16.57 16.02
N VAL A 137 -22.49 16.34 14.84
CA VAL A 137 -23.30 17.31 14.09
C VAL A 137 -24.75 17.35 14.62
N PHE A 138 -25.05 16.62 15.70
CA PHE A 138 -26.36 16.62 16.34
C PHE A 138 -26.26 17.24 17.74
N ASP A 139 -26.08 18.56 17.79
CA ASP A 139 -26.47 19.34 18.96
C ASP A 139 -26.81 20.77 18.53
N LEU A 140 -28.10 21.03 18.27
CA LEU A 140 -28.67 22.37 18.18
C LEU A 140 -29.75 22.48 19.27
N PRO A 141 -29.66 23.47 20.18
CA PRO A 141 -30.71 23.70 21.18
C PRO A 141 -31.99 24.25 20.52
N PRO A 142 -33.15 24.18 21.21
CA PRO A 142 -34.47 24.43 20.65
C PRO A 142 -34.70 25.85 20.11
#